data_AF-A0A0S2ICY8-F1
#
_entry.id   AF-A0A0S2ICY8-F1
#
_cell.length_a   1.000
_cell.length_b   1.000
_cell.length_c   1.000
_cell.angle_alpha   90.00
_cell.angle_beta   90.00
_cell.angle_gamma   90.00
#
_symmetry.space_group_name_H-M   'P 1'
#
loop_
_entity.id
_entity.type
_entity.pdbx_description
1 polymer ?
#
loop_
_entity_poly.entity_id
_entity_poly.type
_entity_poly.pdbx_seq_one_letter_code
_entity_poly.pdbx_strand_id
1 'polypeptide(L)'
;MYFHGARFSNYEAWLSDPTHIKPSAQVVWPVVGQEILNGDVGGGFQGIQITSGFFQLWRASGITSELQLYTTAIGGLVLAVAMFFAGWFHYHKAAPKLEWFQNVESMLNHHLAGLLGLGSLAWAGHQIHVSLPINKLLDAGVDPKEIPLPHDLLLNKNLIADLYPSFAKGLAPFFTLNWSEYSDFLTFKGGLNPVTGGLWLSDTAHHHVAIAVLFLVAGHQYRTNWGIGHSIKEILEAHRGPFTGEGHVGLYEILTTSWHAQLAINLALFGSLSIIVA
;
A
#
# COMPACT_ATOMS: atom_id res chain seq x y z
N MET A 1 8.51 13.83 3.18
CA MET A 1 7.14 14.03 2.63
C MET A 1 6.14 14.29 3.73
N TYR A 2 5.77 13.30 4.55
CA TYR A 2 4.82 13.47 5.67
C TYR A 2 5.13 14.66 6.60
N PHE A 3 6.40 14.84 7.02
CA PHE A 3 6.78 15.97 7.89
C PHE A 3 6.55 17.34 7.27
N HIS A 4 6.82 17.49 5.96
CA HIS A 4 6.55 18.73 5.24
C HIS A 4 5.04 19.00 5.16
N GLY A 5 4.25 17.95 4.88
CA GLY A 5 2.78 18.00 5.00
C GLY A 5 2.30 18.44 6.38
N ALA A 6 2.96 17.99 7.44
CA ALA A 6 2.56 18.27 8.81
C ALA A 6 2.96 19.67 9.33
N ARG A 7 3.91 20.36 8.70
CA ARG A 7 4.54 21.57 9.28
C ARG A 7 4.57 22.78 8.36
N PHE A 8 4.54 22.57 7.05
CA PHE A 8 4.78 23.60 6.04
C PHE A 8 3.81 23.45 4.88
N SER A 9 2.56 23.12 5.17
CA SER A 9 1.56 22.82 4.16
C SER A 9 0.21 23.46 4.48
N ASN A 10 -0.68 23.45 3.50
CA ASN A 10 -2.09 23.83 3.66
C ASN A 10 -3.02 22.60 3.68
N TYR A 11 -2.56 21.44 4.18
CA TYR A 11 -3.31 20.18 4.08
C TYR A 11 -4.71 20.23 4.70
N GLU A 12 -4.85 20.73 5.93
CA GLU A 12 -6.18 20.80 6.58
C GLU A 12 -7.11 21.79 5.86
N ALA A 13 -6.59 22.94 5.42
CA ALA A 13 -7.37 23.89 4.63
C ALA A 13 -7.82 23.27 3.29
N TRP A 14 -6.91 22.59 2.60
CA TRP A 14 -7.23 21.84 1.38
C TRP A 14 -8.25 20.74 1.64
N LEU A 15 -8.21 20.07 2.79
CA LEU A 15 -9.15 18.99 3.10
C LEU A 15 -10.59 19.50 3.25
N SER A 16 -10.77 20.73 3.76
CA SER A 16 -12.07 21.42 3.86
C SER A 16 -12.59 21.93 2.51
N ASP A 17 -11.73 22.34 1.58
CA ASP A 17 -12.11 22.69 0.19
C ASP A 17 -11.10 22.14 -0.84
N PRO A 18 -11.20 20.83 -1.18
CA PRO A 18 -10.27 20.18 -2.09
C PRO A 18 -10.39 20.65 -3.54
N THR A 19 -11.52 21.29 -3.88
CA THR A 19 -11.86 21.71 -5.24
C THR A 19 -11.16 23.01 -5.65
N HIS A 20 -11.10 23.98 -4.75
CA HIS A 20 -10.55 25.31 -5.09
C HIS A 20 -9.13 25.50 -4.59
N ILE A 21 -8.80 25.03 -3.38
CA ILE A 21 -7.47 25.20 -2.77
C ILE A 21 -6.45 24.30 -3.50
N LYS A 22 -5.25 24.81 -3.75
CA LYS A 22 -4.18 24.05 -4.41
C LYS A 22 -3.26 23.41 -3.37
N PRO A 23 -2.89 22.12 -3.53
CA PRO A 23 -1.94 21.47 -2.63
C PRO A 23 -0.59 22.18 -2.60
N SER A 24 -0.12 22.57 -1.41
CA SER A 24 1.19 23.18 -1.20
C SER A 24 1.83 22.61 0.06
N ALA A 25 3.12 22.26 -0.01
CA ALA A 25 3.85 21.66 1.11
C ALA A 25 5.34 22.08 1.17
N GLN A 26 5.68 23.18 0.50
CA GLN A 26 7.03 23.72 0.48
C GLN A 26 6.96 25.24 0.55
N VAL A 27 7.72 25.81 1.49
CA VAL A 27 7.81 27.25 1.72
C VAL A 27 9.25 27.69 1.56
N VAL A 28 9.45 28.79 0.84
CA VAL A 28 10.76 29.38 0.55
C VAL A 28 11.05 30.49 1.56
N TRP A 29 12.27 30.51 2.11
CA TRP A 29 12.70 31.59 3.01
C TRP A 29 12.95 32.93 2.28
N PRO A 30 12.57 34.07 2.90
CA PRO A 30 12.71 35.40 2.30
C PRO A 30 14.12 35.96 2.51
N VAL A 31 15.08 35.51 1.69
CA VAL A 31 16.49 35.92 1.80
C VAL A 31 16.88 36.94 0.74
N VAL A 32 16.55 36.68 -0.53
CA VAL A 32 17.03 37.46 -1.69
C VAL A 32 15.89 37.86 -2.65
N GLY A 33 14.64 37.91 -2.20
CA GLY A 33 13.48 38.12 -3.06
C GLY A 33 12.88 36.82 -3.63
N GLN A 34 13.47 35.66 -3.31
CA GLN A 34 12.98 34.35 -3.76
C GLN A 34 11.65 33.93 -3.10
N GLU A 35 11.18 34.65 -2.08
CA GLU A 35 9.84 34.48 -1.52
C GLU A 35 8.73 34.80 -2.52
N ILE A 36 9.03 35.43 -3.67
CA ILE A 36 8.12 35.51 -4.82
C ILE A 36 7.63 34.13 -5.30
N LEU A 37 8.38 33.06 -5.00
CA LEU A 37 8.00 31.68 -5.29
C LEU A 37 6.89 31.15 -4.35
N ASN A 38 6.64 31.81 -3.22
CA ASN A 38 5.53 31.48 -2.32
C ASN A 38 4.22 32.07 -2.89
N GLY A 39 3.68 31.42 -3.92
CA GLY A 39 2.42 31.83 -4.53
C GLY A 39 1.24 31.66 -3.59
N ASP A 40 0.20 32.49 -3.76
CA ASP A 40 -1.09 32.30 -3.09
C ASP A 40 -1.80 31.08 -3.69
N VAL A 41 -1.95 30.05 -2.86
CA VAL A 41 -2.56 28.76 -3.22
C VAL A 41 -3.94 28.57 -2.57
N GLY A 42 -4.46 29.59 -1.90
CA GLY A 42 -5.71 29.54 -1.14
C GLY A 42 -5.53 28.98 0.28
N GLY A 43 -6.61 29.03 1.07
CA GLY A 43 -6.59 28.59 2.47
C GLY A 43 -5.78 29.48 3.41
N GLY A 44 -5.51 30.74 3.01
CA GLY A 44 -4.67 31.66 3.79
C GLY A 44 -3.19 31.28 3.81
N PHE A 45 -2.74 30.43 2.89
CA PHE A 45 -1.38 29.90 2.84
C PHE A 45 -0.66 30.32 1.55
N GLN A 46 0.63 30.62 1.66
CA GLN A 46 1.49 30.94 0.53
C GLN A 46 2.68 29.97 0.50
N GLY A 47 2.94 29.39 -0.67
CA GLY A 47 4.02 28.42 -0.85
C GLY A 47 4.09 27.87 -2.27
N ILE A 48 4.97 26.91 -2.50
CA ILE A 48 5.11 26.24 -3.79
C ILE A 48 4.02 25.16 -3.91
N GLN A 49 3.18 25.30 -4.94
CA GLN A 49 2.22 24.26 -5.31
C GLN A 49 2.94 22.96 -5.66
N ILE A 50 2.53 21.85 -5.04
CA ILE A 50 3.08 20.52 -5.28
C ILE A 50 2.21 19.74 -6.28
N THR A 51 2.85 18.88 -7.09
CA THR A 51 2.19 18.04 -8.09
C THR A 51 2.38 16.54 -7.86
N SER A 52 2.89 16.16 -6.69
CA SER A 52 3.19 14.78 -6.30
C SER A 52 1.98 13.94 -5.88
N GLY A 53 0.79 14.55 -5.71
CA GLY A 53 -0.45 13.84 -5.36
C GLY A 53 -0.57 13.39 -3.89
N PHE A 54 0.33 13.82 -3.00
CA PHE A 54 0.33 13.36 -1.60
C PHE A 54 -0.94 13.73 -0.82
N PHE A 55 -1.56 14.87 -1.09
CA PHE A 55 -2.76 15.30 -0.37
C PHE A 55 -3.94 14.36 -0.63
N GLN A 56 -4.12 13.94 -1.89
CA GLN A 56 -5.14 12.97 -2.28
C GLN A 56 -4.88 11.61 -1.66
N LEU A 57 -3.61 11.18 -1.61
CA LEU A 57 -3.21 9.92 -0.95
C LEU A 57 -3.52 9.94 0.55
N TRP A 58 -3.25 11.04 1.24
CA TRP A 58 -3.51 11.19 2.68
C TRP A 58 -5.01 11.23 2.98
N ARG A 59 -5.79 11.96 2.18
CA ARG A 59 -7.26 11.95 2.26
C ARG A 59 -7.80 10.54 2.10
N ALA A 60 -7.35 9.82 1.07
CA ALA A 60 -7.75 8.43 0.84
C ALA A 60 -7.31 7.48 1.96
N SER A 61 -6.34 7.84 2.79
CA SER A 61 -5.93 7.07 3.98
C SER A 61 -6.73 7.42 5.25
N GLY A 62 -7.65 8.39 5.16
CA GLY A 62 -8.43 8.87 6.30
C GLY A 62 -7.64 9.79 7.24
N ILE A 63 -6.59 10.44 6.76
CA ILE A 63 -5.82 11.41 7.54
C ILE A 63 -6.59 12.75 7.55
N THR A 64 -6.95 13.25 8.73
CA THR A 64 -7.75 14.46 8.91
C THR A 64 -7.00 15.62 9.56
N SER A 65 -5.83 15.38 10.15
CA SER A 65 -5.05 16.43 10.83
C SER A 65 -3.54 16.34 10.63
N GLU A 66 -2.86 17.47 10.80
CA GLU A 66 -1.40 17.58 10.73
C GLU A 66 -0.69 16.73 11.80
N LEU A 67 -1.33 16.49 12.94
CA LEU A 67 -0.78 15.66 14.01
C LEU A 67 -0.56 14.21 13.56
N GLN A 68 -1.47 13.67 12.75
CA GLN A 68 -1.36 12.32 12.19
C GLN A 68 -0.20 12.24 11.17
N LEU A 69 -0.03 13.28 10.34
CA LEU A 69 1.11 13.37 9.42
C LEU A 69 2.44 13.45 10.18
N TYR A 70 2.50 14.22 11.27
CA TYR A 70 3.69 14.35 12.10
C TYR A 70 4.08 13.01 12.74
N THR A 71 3.12 12.34 13.37
CA THR A 71 3.36 11.03 14.01
C THR A 71 3.76 9.96 13.00
N THR A 72 3.15 9.96 11.81
CA THR A 72 3.54 9.09 10.69
C THR A 72 4.99 9.37 10.26
N ALA A 73 5.41 10.63 10.19
CA ALA A 73 6.78 11.00 9.84
C ALA A 73 7.80 10.50 10.89
N ILE A 74 7.48 10.62 12.18
CA ILE A 74 8.33 10.11 13.27
C ILE A 74 8.43 8.58 13.21
N GLY A 75 7.30 7.89 13.01
CA GLY A 75 7.29 6.43 12.84
C GLY A 75 8.15 5.97 11.67
N GLY A 76 8.04 6.66 10.53
CA GLY A 76 8.88 6.41 9.36
C GLY A 76 10.38 6.64 9.63
N LEU A 77 10.73 7.67 10.40
CA LEU A 77 12.12 7.94 10.78
C LEU A 77 12.69 6.86 11.72
N VAL A 78 11.92 6.41 12.71
CA VAL A 78 12.31 5.30 13.58
C VAL A 78 12.52 4.02 12.76
N LEU A 79 11.61 3.74 11.82
CA LEU A 79 11.75 2.58 10.94
C LEU A 79 13.00 2.69 10.04
N ALA A 80 13.32 3.88 9.53
CA ALA A 80 14.55 4.10 8.76
C ALA A 80 15.81 3.79 9.59
N VAL A 81 15.86 4.22 10.85
CA VAL A 81 16.95 3.87 11.78
C VAL A 81 17.02 2.36 12.00
N ALA A 82 15.87 1.70 12.19
CA ALA A 82 15.81 0.24 12.32
C ALA A 82 16.32 -0.49 11.06
N MET A 83 16.02 0.03 9.86
CA MET A 83 16.52 -0.53 8.60
C MET A 83 18.04 -0.40 8.46
N PHE A 84 18.62 0.75 8.82
CA PHE A 84 20.08 0.90 8.87
C PHE A 84 20.73 -0.04 9.88
N PHE A 85 20.12 -0.19 11.05
CA PHE A 85 20.58 -1.13 12.07
C PHE A 85 20.52 -2.58 11.55
N ALA A 86 19.43 -2.99 10.93
CA ALA A 86 19.30 -4.32 10.34
C ALA A 86 20.36 -4.57 9.26
N GLY A 87 20.64 -3.58 8.41
CA GLY A 87 21.72 -3.65 7.41
C GLY A 87 23.10 -3.82 8.03
N TRP A 88 23.44 -2.99 9.03
CA TRP A 88 24.68 -3.14 9.79
C TRP A 88 24.76 -4.52 10.47
N PHE A 89 23.68 -4.96 11.09
CA PHE A 89 23.62 -6.22 11.83
C PHE A 89 23.83 -7.42 10.90
N HIS A 90 23.11 -7.48 9.78
CA HIS A 90 23.23 -8.57 8.81
C HIS A 90 24.49 -8.51 7.94
N TYR A 91 25.30 -7.45 8.06
CA TYR A 91 26.62 -7.40 7.43
C TYR A 91 27.75 -7.73 8.43
N HIS A 92 27.72 -7.15 9.63
CA HIS A 92 28.84 -7.23 10.58
C HIS A 92 28.64 -8.23 11.73
N LYS A 93 27.40 -8.60 12.07
CA LYS A 93 27.10 -9.44 13.24
C LYS A 93 26.53 -10.79 12.87
N ALA A 94 25.58 -10.82 11.94
CA ALA A 94 24.85 -12.01 11.53
C ALA A 94 24.79 -12.10 9.99
N ALA A 95 25.96 -12.17 9.36
CA ALA A 95 26.10 -12.36 7.92
C ALA A 95 25.49 -13.71 7.49
N PRO A 96 24.43 -13.73 6.66
CA PRO A 96 23.87 -14.98 6.17
C PRO A 96 24.84 -15.72 5.24
N LYS A 97 24.71 -17.05 5.19
CA LYS A 97 25.49 -17.89 4.27
C LYS A 97 24.84 -17.93 2.89
N LEU A 98 25.61 -18.30 1.87
CA LEU A 98 25.15 -18.38 0.47
C LEU A 98 23.91 -19.28 0.29
N GLU A 99 23.85 -20.41 1.00
CA GLU A 99 22.70 -21.33 1.00
C GLU A 99 21.38 -20.63 1.35
N TRP A 100 21.41 -19.66 2.26
CA TRP A 100 20.22 -18.87 2.61
C TRP A 100 19.75 -17.99 1.45
N PHE A 101 20.69 -17.32 0.77
CA PHE A 101 20.39 -16.49 -0.40
C PHE A 101 19.91 -17.31 -1.61
N GLN A 102 20.38 -18.55 -1.75
CA GLN A 102 20.04 -19.45 -2.84
C GLN A 102 18.75 -20.26 -2.59
N ASN A 103 18.12 -20.11 -1.42
CA ASN A 103 16.84 -20.76 -1.10
C ASN A 103 15.67 -20.02 -1.77
N VAL A 104 15.57 -20.18 -3.10
CA VAL A 104 14.65 -19.44 -3.94
C VAL A 104 13.19 -19.84 -3.73
N GLU A 105 12.90 -21.12 -3.45
CA GLU A 105 11.54 -21.56 -3.11
C GLU A 105 11.05 -20.88 -1.83
N SER A 106 11.87 -20.83 -0.78
CA SER A 106 11.53 -20.12 0.45
C SER A 106 11.35 -18.62 0.18
N MET A 107 12.29 -18.00 -0.54
CA MET A 107 12.21 -16.57 -0.87
C MET A 107 10.92 -16.23 -1.62
N LEU A 108 10.55 -17.01 -2.64
CA LEU A 108 9.32 -16.79 -3.41
C LEU A 108 8.06 -17.01 -2.59
N ASN A 109 7.99 -18.07 -1.78
CA ASN A 109 6.85 -18.30 -0.89
C ASN A 109 6.67 -17.13 0.10
N HIS A 110 7.76 -16.65 0.72
CA HIS A 110 7.71 -15.53 1.66
C HIS A 110 7.39 -14.20 0.99
N HIS A 111 7.89 -13.94 -0.23
CA HIS A 111 7.56 -12.71 -0.94
C HIS A 111 6.12 -12.72 -1.47
N LEU A 112 5.65 -13.83 -2.04
CA LEU A 112 4.28 -13.95 -2.54
C LEU A 112 3.28 -13.94 -1.39
N ALA A 113 3.32 -14.91 -0.48
CA ALA A 113 2.32 -14.99 0.58
C ALA A 113 2.56 -13.96 1.69
N GLY A 114 3.81 -13.80 2.13
CA GLY A 114 4.16 -12.89 3.22
C GLY A 114 4.11 -11.43 2.80
N LEU A 115 5.04 -11.00 1.95
CA LEU A 115 5.17 -9.58 1.60
C LEU A 115 3.96 -9.05 0.82
N LEU A 116 3.55 -9.72 -0.26
CA LEU A 116 2.44 -9.26 -1.12
C LEU A 116 1.08 -9.63 -0.52
N GLY A 117 0.90 -10.89 -0.11
CA GLY A 117 -0.35 -11.41 0.45
C GLY A 117 -0.75 -10.73 1.77
N LEU A 118 0.08 -10.83 2.82
CA LEU A 118 -0.20 -10.18 4.11
C LEU A 118 -0.18 -8.66 4.00
N GLY A 119 0.67 -8.08 3.15
CA GLY A 119 0.68 -6.65 2.87
C GLY A 119 -0.66 -6.16 2.32
N SER A 120 -1.20 -6.85 1.31
CA SER A 120 -2.52 -6.51 0.74
C SER A 120 -3.65 -6.78 1.73
N LEU A 121 -3.57 -7.83 2.55
CA LEU A 121 -4.58 -8.13 3.57
C LEU A 121 -4.62 -7.05 4.66
N ALA A 122 -3.46 -6.63 5.15
CA ALA A 122 -3.34 -5.58 6.14
C ALA A 122 -3.84 -4.23 5.59
N TRP A 123 -3.52 -3.93 4.33
CA TRP A 123 -4.01 -2.73 3.67
C TRP A 123 -5.53 -2.75 3.45
N ALA A 124 -6.12 -3.88 3.06
CA ALA A 124 -7.56 -4.04 3.00
C ALA A 124 -8.21 -3.82 4.38
N GLY A 125 -7.62 -4.37 5.45
CA GLY A 125 -8.07 -4.11 6.83
C GLY A 125 -8.03 -2.63 7.19
N HIS A 126 -6.94 -1.92 6.88
CA HIS A 126 -6.87 -0.46 7.03
C HIS A 126 -7.95 0.26 6.21
N GLN A 127 -8.16 -0.15 4.96
CA GLN A 127 -9.16 0.47 4.10
C GLN A 127 -10.57 0.31 4.69
N ILE A 128 -10.95 -0.90 5.10
CA ILE A 128 -12.26 -1.24 5.67
C ILE A 128 -12.52 -0.51 6.99
N HIS A 129 -11.53 -0.47 7.88
CA HIS A 129 -11.74 -0.04 9.26
C HIS A 129 -11.39 1.43 9.52
N VAL A 130 -10.61 2.08 8.65
CA VAL A 130 -10.15 3.47 8.86
C VAL A 130 -10.51 4.36 7.68
N SER A 131 -10.01 4.03 6.48
CA SER A 131 -10.18 4.89 5.30
C SER A 131 -11.64 5.05 4.90
N LEU A 132 -12.38 3.93 4.76
CA LEU A 132 -13.75 3.90 4.26
C LEU A 132 -14.73 4.69 5.14
N PRO A 133 -14.75 4.52 6.47
CA PRO A 133 -15.63 5.29 7.35
C PRO A 133 -15.37 6.79 7.28
N ILE A 134 -14.10 7.20 7.32
CA ILE A 134 -13.71 8.60 7.30
C ILE A 134 -14.04 9.24 5.95
N ASN A 135 -13.72 8.58 4.83
CA ASN A 135 -14.02 9.11 3.51
C ASN A 135 -15.52 9.18 3.24
N LYS A 136 -16.32 8.26 3.79
CA LYS A 136 -17.78 8.35 3.69
C LYS A 136 -18.34 9.62 4.35
N LEU A 137 -17.76 10.03 5.48
CA LEU A 137 -18.13 11.27 6.17
C LEU A 137 -17.58 12.51 5.44
N LEU A 138 -16.33 12.47 4.96
CA LEU A 138 -15.74 13.56 4.17
C LEU A 138 -16.52 13.81 2.87
N ASP A 139 -16.96 12.75 2.20
CA ASP A 139 -17.76 12.85 0.97
C ASP A 139 -19.20 13.30 1.24
N ALA A 140 -19.68 13.15 2.48
CA ALA A 140 -20.94 13.72 2.94
C ALA A 140 -20.82 15.21 3.36
N GLY A 141 -19.63 15.81 3.26
CA GLY A 141 -19.38 17.21 3.59
C GLY A 141 -19.23 17.49 5.09
N VAL A 142 -18.96 16.46 5.90
CA VAL A 142 -18.66 16.65 7.33
C VAL A 142 -17.28 17.29 7.48
N ASP A 143 -17.17 18.32 8.32
CA ASP A 143 -15.89 18.98 8.57
C ASP A 143 -14.88 17.98 9.17
N PRO A 144 -13.60 17.98 8.74
CA PRO A 144 -12.59 17.06 9.24
C PRO A 144 -12.40 17.06 10.77
N LYS A 145 -12.71 18.16 11.46
CA LYS A 145 -12.60 18.28 12.92
C LYS A 145 -13.77 17.62 13.67
N GLU A 146 -14.91 17.48 13.00
CA GLU A 146 -16.12 16.86 13.55
C GLU A 146 -16.18 15.34 13.27
N ILE A 147 -15.31 14.84 12.39
CA ILE A 147 -15.21 13.40 12.10
C ILE A 147 -14.59 12.67 13.30
N PRO A 148 -15.24 11.61 13.82
CA PRO A 148 -14.67 10.79 14.89
C PRO A 148 -13.28 10.25 14.50
N LEU A 149 -12.37 10.18 15.47
CA LEU A 149 -11.03 9.69 15.20
C LEU A 149 -11.08 8.19 14.82
N PRO A 150 -10.12 7.68 14.03
CA PRO A 150 -10.12 6.29 13.58
C PRO A 150 -10.30 5.24 14.68
N HIS A 151 -9.75 5.49 15.88
CA HIS A 151 -9.88 4.56 17.01
C HIS A 151 -11.29 4.53 17.60
N ASP A 152 -12.05 5.63 17.54
CA ASP A 152 -13.43 5.66 17.99
C ASP A 152 -14.32 4.83 17.06
N LEU A 153 -14.11 4.95 15.74
CA LEU A 153 -14.81 4.17 14.72
C LEU A 153 -14.49 2.67 14.81
N LEU A 154 -13.27 2.33 15.24
CA LEU A 154 -12.85 0.94 15.43
C LEU A 154 -13.44 0.32 16.72
N LEU A 155 -13.45 1.07 17.82
CA LEU A 155 -13.87 0.56 19.13
C LEU A 155 -15.38 0.62 19.32
N ASN A 156 -16.06 1.61 18.73
CA ASN A 156 -17.49 1.78 18.86
C ASN A 156 -18.23 1.15 17.68
N LYS A 157 -18.71 -0.09 17.90
CA LYS A 157 -19.48 -0.84 16.90
C LYS A 157 -20.73 -0.10 16.39
N ASN A 158 -21.35 0.75 17.20
CA ASN A 158 -22.55 1.47 16.79
C ASN A 158 -22.22 2.50 15.71
N LEU A 159 -21.14 3.27 15.88
CA LEU A 159 -20.73 4.29 14.89
C LEU A 159 -20.47 3.67 13.51
N ILE A 160 -19.76 2.54 13.46
CA ILE A 160 -19.48 1.87 12.19
C ILE A 160 -20.73 1.20 11.62
N ALA A 161 -21.63 0.66 12.45
CA ALA A 161 -22.88 0.05 12.01
C ALA A 161 -23.88 1.07 11.45
N ASP A 162 -23.88 2.30 11.96
CA ASP A 162 -24.68 3.40 11.41
C ASP A 162 -24.22 3.77 9.99
N LEU A 163 -22.92 3.65 9.71
CA LEU A 163 -22.35 3.87 8.37
C LEU A 163 -22.53 2.64 7.47
N TYR A 164 -22.32 1.44 8.00
CA TYR A 164 -22.29 0.18 7.27
C TYR A 164 -23.09 -0.87 8.07
N PRO A 165 -24.40 -1.03 7.81
CA PRO A 165 -25.30 -1.87 8.61
C PRO A 165 -24.84 -3.33 8.78
N SER A 166 -24.07 -3.87 7.84
CA SER A 166 -23.56 -5.25 7.92
C SER A 166 -22.63 -5.48 9.12
N PHE A 167 -21.97 -4.44 9.64
CA PHE A 167 -21.12 -4.54 10.84
C PHE A 167 -21.92 -5.01 12.07
N ALA A 168 -23.23 -4.74 12.13
CA ALA A 168 -24.10 -5.26 13.18
C ALA A 168 -24.10 -6.80 13.24
N LYS A 169 -24.02 -7.47 12.07
CA LYS A 169 -23.97 -8.94 11.93
C LYS A 169 -22.65 -9.56 12.40
N GLY A 170 -21.60 -8.74 12.55
CA GLY A 170 -20.29 -9.19 13.01
C GLY A 170 -19.61 -10.17 12.04
N LEU A 171 -18.84 -11.10 12.60
CA LEU A 171 -18.00 -12.04 11.82
C LEU A 171 -18.70 -13.36 11.47
N ALA A 172 -19.94 -13.58 11.91
CA ALA A 172 -20.64 -14.84 11.65
C ALA A 172 -20.78 -15.14 10.14
N PRO A 173 -21.14 -14.17 9.26
CA PRO A 173 -21.19 -14.42 7.82
C PRO A 173 -19.83 -14.83 7.21
N PHE A 174 -18.72 -14.33 7.74
CA PHE A 174 -17.37 -14.71 7.28
C PHE A 174 -17.09 -16.21 7.50
N PHE A 175 -17.30 -16.70 8.72
CA PHE A 175 -17.01 -18.10 9.09
C PHE A 175 -18.03 -19.11 8.54
N THR A 176 -19.20 -18.64 8.11
CA THR A 176 -20.26 -19.48 7.50
C THR A 176 -20.27 -19.40 5.96
N LEU A 177 -19.33 -18.65 5.37
CA LEU A 177 -19.24 -18.40 3.92
C LEU A 177 -20.46 -17.70 3.30
N ASN A 178 -21.30 -17.05 4.11
CA ASN A 178 -22.43 -16.23 3.65
C ASN A 178 -21.96 -14.79 3.33
N TRP A 179 -21.01 -14.65 2.41
CA TRP A 179 -20.28 -13.40 2.19
C TRP A 179 -21.07 -12.27 1.53
N SER A 180 -22.23 -12.56 0.94
CA SER A 180 -23.10 -11.53 0.35
C SER A 180 -23.55 -10.48 1.37
N GLU A 181 -23.45 -10.79 2.66
CA GLU A 181 -23.80 -9.88 3.74
C GLU A 181 -22.85 -8.67 3.89
N TYR A 182 -21.65 -8.72 3.30
CA TYR A 182 -20.65 -7.64 3.39
C TYR A 182 -20.66 -6.67 2.20
N SER A 183 -21.75 -6.64 1.43
CA SER A 183 -21.85 -5.87 0.18
C SER A 183 -21.93 -4.34 0.35
N ASP A 184 -22.00 -3.83 1.58
CA ASP A 184 -22.05 -2.40 1.88
C ASP A 184 -20.67 -1.74 1.99
N PHE A 185 -19.62 -2.51 2.30
CA PHE A 185 -18.22 -2.03 2.33
C PHE A 185 -17.27 -2.79 1.39
N LEU A 186 -17.64 -3.99 0.91
CA LEU A 186 -16.95 -4.70 -0.19
C LEU A 186 -17.83 -4.68 -1.43
N THR A 187 -17.67 -3.65 -2.26
CA THR A 187 -18.52 -3.46 -3.44
C THR A 187 -17.84 -3.91 -4.73
N PHE A 188 -18.61 -3.92 -5.81
CA PHE A 188 -18.12 -4.08 -7.17
C PHE A 188 -18.90 -3.11 -8.08
N LYS A 189 -18.82 -1.81 -7.79
CA LYS A 189 -19.58 -0.79 -8.52
C LYS A 189 -19.03 -0.59 -9.92
N GLY A 190 -17.70 -0.56 -10.05
CA GLY A 190 -17.01 -0.39 -11.33
C GLY A 190 -17.22 1.00 -11.92
N GLY A 191 -16.29 1.92 -11.62
CA GLY A 191 -16.34 3.29 -12.12
C GLY A 191 -15.81 4.29 -11.10
N LEU A 192 -16.28 5.54 -11.20
CA LEU A 192 -15.84 6.64 -10.34
C LEU A 192 -16.92 7.05 -9.35
N ASN A 193 -16.50 7.47 -8.17
CA ASN A 193 -17.34 8.12 -7.18
C ASN A 193 -17.66 9.55 -7.68
N PRO A 194 -18.94 9.91 -7.89
CA PRO A 194 -19.33 11.19 -8.47
C PRO A 194 -18.99 12.40 -7.60
N VAL A 195 -18.77 12.20 -6.28
CA VAL A 195 -18.39 13.29 -5.36
C VAL A 195 -16.91 13.65 -5.52
N THR A 196 -16.04 12.64 -5.60
CA THR A 196 -14.59 12.82 -5.56
C THR A 196 -13.94 12.79 -6.95
N GLY A 197 -14.61 12.21 -7.95
CA GLY A 197 -14.02 11.88 -9.24
C GLY A 197 -13.00 10.74 -9.19
N GLY A 198 -12.73 10.16 -8.02
CA GLY A 198 -11.81 9.04 -7.82
C GLY A 198 -12.50 7.68 -7.87
N LEU A 199 -11.72 6.60 -7.74
CA LEU A 199 -12.28 5.24 -7.61
C LEU A 199 -13.06 5.09 -6.30
N TRP A 200 -14.03 4.17 -6.29
CA TRP A 200 -14.72 3.78 -5.06
C TRP A 200 -13.76 3.06 -4.11
N LEU A 201 -13.55 3.61 -2.91
CA LEU A 201 -12.69 2.98 -1.90
C LEU A 201 -13.17 1.59 -1.46
N SER A 202 -14.47 1.31 -1.59
CA SER A 202 -15.06 0.01 -1.30
C SER A 202 -14.74 -1.02 -2.39
N ASP A 203 -14.59 -0.57 -3.64
CA ASP A 203 -14.08 -1.41 -4.72
C ASP A 203 -12.57 -1.64 -4.55
N THR A 204 -11.80 -0.64 -4.10
CA THR A 204 -10.36 -0.84 -3.83
C THR A 204 -10.12 -1.77 -2.64
N ALA A 205 -10.94 -1.68 -1.60
CA ALA A 205 -10.88 -2.59 -0.45
C ALA A 205 -11.14 -4.04 -0.88
N HIS A 206 -12.19 -4.25 -1.69
CA HIS A 206 -12.49 -5.56 -2.26
C HIS A 206 -11.38 -6.06 -3.18
N HIS A 207 -10.81 -5.19 -4.02
CA HIS A 207 -9.64 -5.51 -4.83
C HIS A 207 -8.48 -6.00 -3.97
N HIS A 208 -8.13 -5.30 -2.88
CA HIS A 208 -7.04 -5.71 -2.00
C HIS A 208 -7.31 -7.01 -1.24
N VAL A 209 -8.57 -7.31 -0.88
CA VAL A 209 -8.95 -8.62 -0.34
C VAL A 209 -8.72 -9.72 -1.39
N ALA A 210 -9.13 -9.50 -2.64
CA ALA A 210 -8.93 -10.47 -3.71
C ALA A 210 -7.43 -10.71 -4.01
N ILE A 211 -6.64 -9.63 -4.08
CA ILE A 211 -5.19 -9.69 -4.25
C ILE A 211 -4.51 -10.41 -3.08
N ALA A 212 -4.96 -10.17 -1.85
CA ALA A 212 -4.44 -10.85 -0.66
C ALA A 212 -4.66 -12.37 -0.77
N VAL A 213 -5.88 -12.81 -1.08
CA VAL A 213 -6.19 -14.24 -1.25
C VAL A 213 -5.36 -14.85 -2.38
N LEU A 214 -5.27 -14.17 -3.53
CA LEU A 214 -4.49 -14.63 -4.68
C LEU A 214 -3.02 -14.88 -4.30
N PHE A 215 -2.37 -13.90 -3.68
CA PHE A 215 -0.95 -13.99 -3.34
C PHE A 215 -0.67 -14.91 -2.15
N LEU A 216 -1.57 -14.96 -1.16
CA LEU A 216 -1.50 -15.93 -0.07
C LEU A 216 -1.54 -17.36 -0.63
N VAL A 217 -2.46 -17.66 -1.55
CA VAL A 217 -2.52 -18.99 -2.18
C VAL A 217 -1.30 -19.24 -3.07
N ALA A 218 -0.89 -18.26 -3.90
CA ALA A 218 0.25 -18.40 -4.80
C ALA A 218 1.57 -18.70 -4.05
N GLY A 219 1.78 -18.09 -2.88
CA GLY A 219 2.97 -18.33 -2.06
C GLY A 219 3.02 -19.68 -1.34
N HIS A 220 2.11 -20.61 -1.63
CA HIS A 220 2.16 -22.00 -1.13
C HIS A 220 2.42 -23.02 -2.25
N GLN A 221 2.79 -22.57 -3.45
CA GLN A 221 3.05 -23.46 -4.59
C GLN A 221 4.42 -24.16 -4.50
N TYR A 222 5.45 -23.53 -3.93
CA TYR A 222 6.82 -24.04 -4.00
C TYR A 222 7.18 -24.93 -2.80
N ARG A 223 7.89 -26.03 -3.08
CA ARG A 223 8.26 -27.04 -2.09
C ARG A 223 9.24 -26.48 -1.09
N THR A 224 9.00 -26.75 0.19
CA THR A 224 9.91 -26.40 1.30
C THR A 224 10.17 -27.64 2.17
N ASN A 225 10.41 -27.48 3.46
CA ASN A 225 10.88 -28.53 4.37
C ASN A 225 9.89 -29.69 4.59
N TRP A 226 8.61 -29.50 4.25
CA TRP A 226 7.55 -30.49 4.50
C TRP A 226 7.19 -31.34 3.26
N GLY A 227 7.99 -31.30 2.20
CA GLY A 227 7.87 -32.18 1.04
C GLY A 227 6.69 -31.89 0.08
N ILE A 228 5.72 -31.07 0.49
CA ILE A 228 4.58 -30.65 -0.34
C ILE A 228 4.97 -29.42 -1.18
N GLY A 229 4.58 -29.41 -2.46
CA GLY A 229 4.79 -28.32 -3.40
C GLY A 229 5.73 -28.70 -4.56
N HIS A 230 6.03 -27.71 -5.41
CA HIS A 230 6.88 -27.89 -6.60
C HIS A 230 8.30 -27.38 -6.39
N SER A 231 9.31 -28.10 -6.89
CA SER A 231 10.65 -27.53 -7.08
C SER A 231 10.70 -26.75 -8.39
N ILE A 232 11.32 -25.57 -8.37
CA ILE A 232 11.44 -24.72 -9.56
C ILE A 232 12.32 -25.40 -10.60
N LYS A 233 13.38 -26.07 -10.17
CA LYS A 233 14.26 -26.84 -11.05
C LYS A 233 13.52 -27.96 -11.78
N GLU A 234 12.74 -28.75 -11.04
CA GLU A 234 11.90 -29.81 -11.62
C GLU A 234 10.90 -29.24 -12.65
N ILE A 235 10.26 -28.11 -12.34
CA ILE A 235 9.37 -27.42 -13.28
C ILE A 235 10.12 -27.04 -14.56
N LEU A 236 11.28 -26.37 -14.44
CA LEU A 236 12.04 -25.90 -15.61
C LEU A 236 12.46 -27.07 -16.50
N GLU A 237 13.06 -28.11 -15.92
CA GLU A 237 13.59 -29.26 -16.67
C GLU A 237 12.50 -30.10 -17.35
N ALA A 238 11.27 -30.10 -16.81
CA ALA A 238 10.13 -30.79 -17.39
C ALA A 238 9.59 -30.10 -18.67
N HIS A 239 9.84 -28.80 -18.85
CA HIS A 239 9.33 -28.05 -20.00
C HIS A 239 10.33 -28.09 -21.16
N ARG A 240 10.16 -29.09 -22.04
CA ARG A 240 10.95 -29.28 -23.27
C ARG A 240 10.05 -29.52 -24.47
N GLY A 241 10.42 -28.98 -25.62
CA GLY A 241 9.69 -29.14 -26.88
C GLY A 241 10.56 -29.72 -28.00
N PRO A 242 9.94 -30.21 -29.10
CA PRO A 242 10.66 -30.84 -30.20
C PRO A 242 11.62 -29.89 -30.95
N PHE A 243 11.45 -28.57 -30.80
CA PHE A 243 12.27 -27.55 -31.47
C PHE A 243 13.27 -26.84 -30.54
N THR A 244 13.20 -27.04 -29.23
CA THR A 244 13.96 -26.24 -28.23
C THR A 244 15.14 -26.99 -27.61
N GLY A 245 15.48 -28.19 -28.12
CA GLY A 245 16.55 -29.02 -27.57
C GLY A 245 16.33 -29.32 -26.07
N GLU A 246 17.32 -28.96 -25.24
CA GLU A 246 17.26 -29.16 -23.79
C GLU A 246 16.28 -28.21 -23.06
N GLY A 247 15.62 -27.29 -23.76
CA GLY A 247 14.62 -26.39 -23.17
C GLY A 247 15.23 -25.45 -22.13
N HIS A 248 14.76 -25.54 -20.88
CA HIS A 248 15.13 -24.62 -19.79
C HIS A 248 16.26 -25.14 -18.87
N VAL A 249 16.95 -26.22 -19.25
CA VAL A 249 18.09 -26.76 -18.48
C VAL A 249 19.15 -25.67 -18.26
N GLY A 250 19.63 -25.53 -17.02
CA GLY A 250 20.65 -24.55 -16.64
C GLY A 250 20.11 -23.19 -16.20
N LEU A 251 18.82 -22.87 -16.45
CA LEU A 251 18.25 -21.57 -16.04
C LEU A 251 18.17 -21.42 -14.52
N TYR A 252 17.87 -22.50 -13.80
CA TYR A 252 17.84 -22.50 -12.34
C TYR A 252 19.22 -22.13 -11.76
N GLU A 253 20.28 -22.73 -12.29
CA GLU A 253 21.66 -22.46 -11.90
C GLU A 253 22.06 -21.02 -12.22
N ILE A 254 21.73 -20.51 -13.41
CA ILE A 254 22.04 -19.11 -13.79
C ILE A 254 21.39 -18.13 -12.79
N LEU A 255 20.12 -18.33 -12.46
CA LEU A 255 19.35 -17.43 -11.60
C LEU A 255 19.67 -17.55 -10.11
N THR A 256 20.30 -18.64 -9.68
CA THR A 256 20.76 -18.84 -8.29
C THR A 256 22.23 -18.49 -8.09
N THR A 257 23.02 -18.35 -9.16
CA THR A 257 24.46 -18.06 -9.08
C THR A 257 24.83 -16.63 -9.54
N SER A 258 24.02 -16.00 -10.40
CA SER A 258 24.29 -14.66 -10.91
C SER A 258 23.27 -13.63 -10.45
N TRP A 259 23.68 -12.73 -9.55
CA TRP A 259 22.89 -11.57 -9.16
C TRP A 259 22.60 -10.62 -10.32
N HIS A 260 23.51 -10.52 -11.31
CA HIS A 260 23.29 -9.70 -12.50
C HIS A 260 22.17 -10.26 -13.37
N ALA A 261 22.03 -11.59 -13.47
CA ALA A 261 20.93 -12.21 -14.20
C ALA A 261 19.58 -11.89 -13.55
N GLN A 262 19.48 -12.01 -12.22
CA GLN A 262 18.29 -11.62 -11.46
C GLN A 262 17.97 -10.13 -11.61
N LEU A 263 18.98 -9.26 -11.47
CA LEU A 263 18.81 -7.82 -11.61
C LEU A 263 18.29 -7.44 -13.00
N ALA A 264 18.81 -8.06 -14.06
CA ALA A 264 18.38 -7.80 -15.43
C ALA A 264 16.88 -8.13 -15.64
N ILE A 265 16.43 -9.29 -15.18
CA ILE A 265 15.01 -9.69 -15.27
C ILE A 265 14.13 -8.75 -14.46
N ASN A 266 14.55 -8.43 -13.23
CA ASN A 266 13.79 -7.56 -12.34
C ASN A 266 13.64 -6.16 -12.94
N LEU A 267 14.71 -5.55 -13.47
CA LEU A 267 14.64 -4.23 -14.08
C LEU A 267 13.76 -4.21 -15.34
N ALA A 268 13.81 -5.27 -16.15
CA ALA A 268 12.94 -5.38 -17.33
C ALA A 268 11.47 -5.37 -16.91
N LEU A 269 11.09 -6.21 -15.93
CA LEU A 269 9.70 -6.32 -15.47
C LEU A 269 9.24 -5.08 -14.68
N PHE A 270 10.05 -4.57 -13.76
CA PHE A 270 9.68 -3.40 -12.95
C PHE A 270 9.60 -2.11 -13.76
N GLY A 271 10.48 -1.94 -14.76
CA GLY A 271 10.37 -0.84 -15.71
C GLY A 271 9.06 -0.90 -16.51
N SER A 272 8.71 -2.08 -17.05
CA SER A 272 7.45 -2.27 -17.75
C SER A 272 6.23 -2.10 -16.85
N LEU A 273 6.27 -2.60 -15.60
CA LEU A 273 5.19 -2.43 -14.63
C LEU A 273 4.99 -0.94 -14.30
N SER A 274 6.08 -0.18 -14.13
CA SER A 274 6.00 1.26 -13.90
C SER A 274 5.32 2.00 -15.07
N ILE A 275 5.43 1.50 -16.30
CA ILE A 275 4.73 2.05 -17.46
C ILE A 275 3.24 1.69 -17.42
N ILE A 276 2.86 0.47 -17.00
CA ILE A 276 1.45 0.07 -16.86
C ILE A 276 0.73 0.88 -15.76
N VAL A 277 1.45 1.32 -14.73
CA VAL A 277 0.91 2.16 -13.66
C VAL A 277 0.59 3.59 -14.14
N ALA A 278 1.26 4.08 -15.19
CA ALA A 278 1.10 5.44 -15.73
C ALA A 278 -0.05 5.51 -16.76
#